data_AF-A0A8C5WFW0-F1
#
_entry.id   AF-A0A8C5WFW0-F1
#
_cell.length_a   1.000
_cell.length_b   1.000
_cell.length_c   1.000
_cell.angle_alpha   90.00
_cell.angle_beta   90.00
_cell.angle_gamma   90.00
#
_symmetry.space_group_name_H-M   'P 1'
#
loop_
_entity.id
_entity.type
_entity.pdbx_description
1 polymer ?
#
loop_
_entity_poly.entity_id
_entity_poly.type
_entity_poly.pdbx_seq_one_letter_code
_entity_poly.pdbx_strand_id
1 'polypeptide(L)'
;MPGKVKENKWSKGKVWDQLNNFEVPNYKLITPNVVSERLKIRISLARVALQELLNKGLIKLVSKHRAQAIYTRNTKRGDYVKVWEDLKQAAKGLTPFKNC
;
A
#
# COMPACT_ATOMS: atom_id res chain seq x y z
N MET A 1 0.52 -34.21 -24.43
CA MET A 1 -0.17 -33.00 -24.91
C MET A 1 -0.62 -32.18 -23.70
N PRO A 2 -0.08 -30.98 -23.42
CA PRO A 2 -0.47 -30.24 -22.23
C PRO A 2 -1.81 -29.51 -22.47
N GLY A 3 -2.80 -29.80 -21.62
CA GLY A 3 -4.13 -29.23 -21.68
C GLY A 3 -4.14 -27.74 -21.32
N LYS A 4 -4.83 -26.93 -22.14
CA LYS A 4 -5.08 -25.52 -21.87
C LYS A 4 -6.02 -25.39 -20.67
N VAL A 5 -5.49 -24.93 -19.54
CA VAL A 5 -6.30 -24.50 -18.40
C VAL A 5 -7.08 -23.24 -18.83
N LYS A 6 -8.40 -23.35 -18.84
CA LYS A 6 -9.33 -22.25 -19.15
C LYS A 6 -9.37 -21.32 -17.94
N GLU A 7 -8.74 -20.15 -18.05
CA GLU A 7 -8.86 -19.13 -17.03
C GLU A 7 -10.24 -18.46 -17.08
N ASN A 8 -10.95 -18.51 -15.95
CA ASN A 8 -12.27 -17.93 -15.80
C ASN A 8 -12.14 -16.42 -15.59
N LYS A 9 -12.55 -15.63 -16.60
CA LYS A 9 -12.45 -14.15 -16.65
C LYS A 9 -13.39 -13.39 -15.70
N TRP A 10 -13.96 -14.01 -14.67
CA TRP A 10 -15.04 -13.37 -13.89
C TRP A 10 -14.57 -12.43 -12.77
N SER A 11 -13.31 -12.48 -12.33
CA SER A 11 -12.99 -11.92 -11.00
C SER A 11 -11.84 -10.92 -10.93
N LYS A 12 -11.38 -10.34 -12.04
CA LYS A 12 -10.23 -9.41 -12.02
C LYS A 12 -10.60 -7.92 -11.87
N GLY A 13 -11.85 -7.50 -12.11
CA GLY A 13 -12.21 -6.06 -12.15
C GLY A 13 -13.00 -5.51 -10.94
N LYS A 14 -13.90 -6.30 -10.35
CA LYS A 14 -14.93 -5.76 -9.45
C LYS A 14 -14.40 -5.16 -8.13
N VAL A 15 -13.28 -5.68 -7.62
CA VAL A 15 -12.69 -5.25 -6.34
C VAL A 15 -11.83 -3.98 -6.50
N TRP A 16 -11.16 -3.83 -7.64
CA TRP A 16 -10.25 -2.70 -7.90
C TRP A 16 -11.00 -1.39 -8.16
N ASP A 17 -12.11 -1.45 -8.88
CA ASP A 17 -12.90 -0.26 -9.22
C ASP A 17 -13.60 0.36 -8.00
N GLN A 18 -13.97 -0.44 -6.99
CA GLN A 18 -14.54 0.07 -5.72
C GLN A 18 -13.47 0.68 -4.80
N LEU A 19 -12.24 0.15 -4.83
CA LEU A 19 -11.14 0.61 -3.98
C LEU A 19 -10.62 1.99 -4.38
N ASN A 20 -10.66 2.32 -5.67
CA ASN A 20 -9.94 3.47 -6.20
C ASN A 20 -10.75 4.78 -6.22
N ASN A 21 -12.09 4.73 -6.10
CA ASN A 21 -12.91 5.91 -6.39
C ASN A 21 -13.51 6.70 -5.21
N PHE A 22 -13.84 6.17 -4.02
CA PHE A 22 -14.55 7.04 -3.04
C PHE A 22 -14.29 6.92 -1.52
N GLU A 23 -13.77 5.81 -0.96
CA GLU A 23 -13.98 5.64 0.49
C GLU A 23 -12.72 5.48 1.36
N VAL A 24 -11.68 4.80 0.90
CA VAL A 24 -10.56 4.40 1.79
C VAL A 24 -9.76 5.59 2.36
N PRO A 25 -9.40 6.63 1.58
CA PRO A 25 -8.58 7.74 2.10
C PRO A 25 -9.35 8.72 2.98
N ASN A 26 -10.69 8.70 2.96
CA ASN A 26 -11.53 9.63 3.72
C ASN A 26 -11.60 9.27 5.21
N TYR A 27 -11.33 8.02 5.57
CA TYR A 27 -11.40 7.55 6.95
C TYR A 27 -10.26 8.09 7.84
N LYS A 28 -10.60 8.41 9.09
CA LYS A 28 -9.61 8.87 10.09
C LYS A 28 -8.66 7.75 10.50
N LEU A 29 -9.20 6.54 10.70
CA LEU A 29 -8.46 5.34 11.06
C LEU A 29 -8.57 4.33 9.94
N ILE A 30 -7.43 3.85 9.45
CA ILE A 30 -7.36 2.88 8.36
C ILE A 30 -6.64 1.65 8.91
N THR A 31 -7.36 0.53 9.04
CA THR A 31 -6.79 -0.76 9.44
C THR A 31 -7.36 -1.87 8.54
N PRO A 32 -6.65 -3.00 8.37
CA PRO A 32 -7.13 -4.09 7.53
C PRO A 32 -8.53 -4.60 7.92
N ASN A 33 -8.84 -4.62 9.22
CA ASN A 33 -10.14 -5.05 9.75
C ASN A 33 -11.25 -4.07 9.37
N VAL A 34 -11.04 -2.78 9.62
CA VAL A 34 -12.01 -1.72 9.27
C VAL A 34 -12.29 -1.71 7.76
N VAL A 35 -11.26 -1.91 6.94
CA VAL A 35 -11.42 -1.97 5.48
C VAL A 35 -12.21 -3.21 5.06
N SER A 36 -11.98 -4.37 5.70
CA SER A 36 -12.73 -5.60 5.39
C SER A 36 -14.22 -5.50 5.76
N GLU A 37 -14.55 -4.83 6.86
CA GLU A 37 -15.95 -4.62 7.28
C GLU A 37 -16.72 -3.76 6.28
N ARG A 38 -16.11 -2.67 5.81
CA ARG A 38 -16.75 -1.68 4.93
C ARG A 38 -16.90 -2.19 3.51
N LEU A 39 -15.82 -2.75 2.95
CA LEU A 39 -15.77 -3.19 1.54
C LEU A 39 -16.20 -4.65 1.35
N LYS A 40 -16.49 -5.37 2.45
CA LYS A 40 -16.83 -6.80 2.44
C LYS A 40 -15.77 -7.64 1.69
N ILE A 41 -14.49 -7.32 1.88
CA ILE A 41 -13.36 -8.03 1.27
C ILE A 41 -12.56 -8.83 2.30
N ARG A 42 -11.81 -9.83 1.84
CA ARG A 42 -10.87 -10.56 2.71
C ARG A 42 -9.72 -9.64 3.14
N ILE A 43 -9.29 -9.80 4.39
CA ILE A 43 -8.18 -9.06 4.99
C ILE A 43 -6.88 -9.20 4.19
N SER A 44 -6.61 -10.38 3.61
CA SER A 44 -5.43 -10.60 2.77
C SER A 44 -5.36 -9.63 1.59
N LEU A 45 -6.49 -9.36 0.92
CA LEU A 45 -6.58 -8.41 -0.18
C LEU A 45 -6.46 -6.97 0.32
N ALA A 46 -7.09 -6.65 1.45
CA ALA A 46 -6.99 -5.33 2.07
C ALA A 46 -5.52 -4.98 2.41
N ARG A 47 -4.72 -5.94 2.88
CA ARG A 47 -3.30 -5.72 3.18
C ARG A 47 -2.50 -5.35 1.93
N VAL A 48 -2.74 -6.01 0.80
CA VAL A 48 -2.09 -5.70 -0.48
C VAL A 48 -2.52 -4.33 -0.98
N ALA A 49 -3.82 -4.03 -0.96
CA ALA A 49 -4.35 -2.73 -1.37
C ALA A 49 -3.79 -1.57 -0.52
N LEU A 50 -3.67 -1.75 0.79
CA LEU A 50 -3.07 -0.75 1.68
C LEU A 50 -1.58 -0.52 1.41
N GLN A 51 -0.83 -1.55 1.01
CA GLN A 51 0.57 -1.38 0.59
C GLN A 51 0.68 -0.54 -0.69
N GLU A 52 -0.21 -0.76 -1.65
CA GLU A 52 -0.22 0.03 -2.88
C GLU A 52 -0.65 1.49 -2.63
N LEU A 53 -1.63 1.72 -1.75
CA LEU A 53 -2.03 3.07 -1.35
C LEU A 53 -0.92 3.81 -0.60
N LEU A 54 -0.09 3.07 0.15
CA LEU A 54 1.11 3.61 0.79
C LEU A 54 2.17 3.98 -0.25
N ASN A 55 2.39 3.13 -1.26
CA ASN A 55 3.31 3.43 -2.37
C ASN A 55 2.86 4.66 -3.18
N LYS A 56 1.54 4.85 -3.33
CA LYS A 56 0.94 6.03 -3.95
C LYS A 56 1.01 7.29 -3.06
N GLY A 57 1.35 7.16 -1.78
CA GLY A 57 1.44 8.27 -0.83
C GLY A 57 0.10 8.86 -0.35
N LEU A 58 -1.01 8.13 -0.54
CA LEU A 58 -2.35 8.57 -0.13
C LEU A 58 -2.60 8.35 1.36
N ILE A 59 -1.93 7.38 1.95
CA ILE A 59 -2.04 7.01 3.36
C ILE A 59 -0.67 6.94 4.01
N LYS A 60 -0.62 7.19 5.32
CA LYS A 60 0.60 7.09 6.12
C LYS A 60 0.54 5.90 7.05
N LEU A 61 1.66 5.19 7.16
CA LEU A 61 1.86 4.20 8.19
C LEU A 61 2.18 4.90 9.51
N VAL A 62 1.43 4.58 10.56
CA VAL A 62 1.70 5.08 11.92
C VAL A 62 2.50 4.05 12.70
N SER A 63 2.04 2.79 12.70
CA SER A 63 2.71 1.70 13.40
C SER A 63 2.51 0.38 12.67
N LYS A 64 3.56 -0.44 12.65
CA LYS A 64 3.56 -1.79 12.09
C LYS A 64 3.94 -2.78 13.17
N HIS A 65 2.97 -3.54 13.64
CA HIS A 65 3.15 -4.70 14.50
C HIS A 65 2.84 -5.99 13.73
N ARG A 66 3.29 -7.15 14.21
CA ARG A 66 3.04 -8.45 13.55
C ARG A 66 1.54 -8.75 13.39
N ALA A 67 0.75 -8.34 14.39
CA ALA A 67 -0.68 -8.61 14.45
C ALA A 67 -1.55 -7.46 13.93
N GLN A 68 -1.03 -6.22 13.91
CA GLN A 68 -1.81 -5.04 13.58
C GLN A 68 -0.98 -4.04 12.78
N ALA A 69 -1.54 -3.58 11.67
CA ALA A 69 -1.00 -2.47 10.89
C ALA A 69 -1.98 -1.30 10.98
N ILE A 70 -1.49 -0.15 11.45
CA ILE A 70 -2.29 1.06 11.64
C ILE A 70 -1.84 2.10 10.63
N TYR A 71 -2.79 2.51 9.80
CA TYR A 71 -2.65 3.56 8.82
C TYR A 71 -3.58 4.72 9.17
N THR A 72 -3.22 5.91 8.69
CA THR A 72 -4.08 7.09 8.79
C THR A 72 -4.06 7.85 7.48
N ARG A 73 -5.07 8.69 7.25
CA ARG A 73 -5.13 9.55 6.07
C ARG A 73 -3.93 10.49 6.03
N ASN A 74 -3.41 10.76 4.83
CA ASN A 74 -2.34 11.71 4.67
C ASN A 74 -2.91 13.14 4.68
N THR A 75 -2.59 13.92 5.73
CA THR A 75 -3.05 15.32 5.88
C THR A 75 -2.10 16.34 5.24
N LYS A 76 -0.91 15.91 4.80
CA LYS A 76 0.11 16.79 4.25
C LYS A 76 0.45 16.36 2.82
N ARG A 77 0.21 17.26 1.87
CA ARG A 77 0.25 17.00 0.42
C ARG A 77 1.65 16.72 -0.16
N GLY A 78 2.72 16.63 0.65
CA GLY A 78 4.10 16.63 0.12
C GLY A 78 5.20 15.99 0.96
N ASP A 79 4.89 15.24 2.03
CA ASP A 79 5.92 14.83 2.99
C ASP A 79 6.63 13.50 2.66
N TYR A 80 6.01 12.62 1.86
CA TYR A 80 6.55 11.26 1.62
C TYR A 80 7.54 11.16 0.45
N VAL A 81 7.39 12.01 -0.57
CA VAL A 81 8.30 12.01 -1.73
C VAL A 81 9.70 12.43 -1.29
N LYS A 82 9.80 13.43 -0.40
CA LYS A 82 11.08 13.92 0.14
C LYS A 82 11.85 12.83 0.89
N VAL A 83 11.23 12.13 1.84
CA VAL A 83 11.96 11.15 2.68
C VAL A 83 12.57 10.00 1.86
N TRP A 84 11.87 9.47 0.85
CA TRP A 84 12.42 8.40 0.00
C TRP A 84 13.47 8.89 -0.99
N GLU A 85 13.32 10.12 -1.51
CA GLU A 85 14.31 10.76 -2.37
C GLU A 85 15.58 11.10 -1.57
N ASP A 86 15.42 11.63 -0.35
CA ASP A 86 16.49 11.96 0.59
C ASP A 86 17.27 10.71 1.04
N LEU A 87 16.59 9.59 1.31
CA LEU A 87 17.25 8.31 1.64
C LEU A 87 18.01 7.72 0.44
N LYS A 88 17.48 7.87 -0.78
CA LYS A 88 18.21 7.50 -2.01
C LYS A 88 19.41 8.41 -2.24
N GLN A 89 19.29 9.70 -1.94
CA GLN A 89 20.37 10.68 -2.06
C GLN A 89 21.48 10.42 -1.04
N ALA A 90 21.12 10.05 0.20
CA ALA A 90 22.05 9.67 1.26
C ALA A 90 22.79 8.36 0.96
N ALA A 91 22.12 7.37 0.35
CA ALA A 91 22.75 6.10 -0.04
C ALA A 91 23.74 6.23 -1.21
N LYS A 92 23.60 7.25 -2.07
CA LYS A 92 24.56 7.56 -3.15
C LYS A 92 25.87 8.19 -2.64
N GLY A 93 25.92 8.62 -1.38
CA GLY A 93 27.11 9.22 -0.76
C GLY A 93 28.09 8.22 -0.15
N LEU A 94 27.73 6.94 -0.05
CA LEU A 94 28.66 5.91 0.45
C LEU A 94 29.43 5.31 -0.73
N THR A 95 30.39 6.08 -1.26
CA THR A 95 31.44 5.48 -2.06
C THR A 95 32.19 4.46 -1.19
N PRO A 96 32.62 3.32 -1.72
CA PRO A 96 33.50 2.43 -0.97
C PRO A 96 34.74 3.24 -0.62
N PHE A 97 35.07 3.27 0.66
CA PHE A 97 36.33 3.74 1.22
C PHE A 97 37.46 3.34 0.26
N LYS A 98 37.98 4.31 -0.51
CA LYS A 98 39.19 4.12 -1.29
C LYS A 98 40.37 4.27 -0.33
N ASN A 99 41.18 3.20 -0.29
CA ASN A 99 42.57 3.09 0.16
C ASN A 99 42.84 2.93 1.66
N CYS A 100 43.35 1.75 2.06
CA CYS A 100 44.76 1.40 1.88
C CYS A 100 44.88 0.14 1.03
#